data_AF-A0A4R6K1K1-F1
#
_entry.id   AF-A0A4R6K1K1-F1
#
_cell.length_a   1.000
_cell.length_b   1.000
_cell.length_c   1.000
_cell.angle_alpha   90.00
_cell.angle_beta   90.00
_cell.angle_gamma   90.00
#
_symmetry.space_group_name_H-M   'P 1'
#
loop_
_entity.id
_entity.type
_entity.pdbx_description
1 polymer ?
#
loop_
_entity_poly.entity_id
_entity_poly.type
_entity_poly.pdbx_seq_one_letter_code
_entity_poly.pdbx_strand_id
1 'polypeptide(L)'
;MLPGCCLRSWMPGWQMVCCGTHFREAGAVSWRLRHPNSAELAWFDTVLHDGVAARIDAVEDHHGDSSAPLTEGTVTSIFTLHCRFSPEPVAESGLLTSVVTAEKWNEDLDDRHFAGFLISVLAPKSIRVQGRFSTSSSAGGDARRSVGVFTL
;
A
#
# COMPACT_ATOMS: atom_id res chain seq x y z
N MET A 1 2.80 4.81 25.18
CA MET A 1 2.58 4.82 23.72
C MET A 1 2.63 3.39 23.23
N LEU A 2 1.56 2.91 22.59
CA LEU A 2 1.65 1.62 21.89
C LEU A 2 2.58 1.79 20.68
N PRO A 3 3.47 0.83 20.38
CA PRO A 3 4.31 0.92 19.19
C PRO A 3 3.40 0.91 17.96
N GLY A 4 3.43 2.01 17.18
CA GLY A 4 2.72 2.11 15.91
C GLY A 4 3.23 1.09 14.89
N CYS A 5 2.42 0.81 13.87
CA CYS A 5 2.86 0.07 12.70
C CYS A 5 3.39 1.07 11.67
N CYS A 6 4.63 0.87 11.22
CA CYS A 6 5.13 1.57 10.05
C CYS A 6 4.55 0.88 8.82
N LEU A 7 3.72 1.59 8.06
CA LEU A 7 3.13 1.15 6.80
C LEU A 7 3.87 1.82 5.65
N ARG A 8 4.29 1.06 4.65
CA ARG A 8 4.78 1.59 3.38
C ARG A 8 3.63 1.67 2.39
N SER A 9 3.22 2.89 2.08
CA SER A 9 2.11 3.20 1.18
C SER A 9 2.62 3.68 -0.18
N TRP A 10 1.92 3.29 -1.25
CA TRP A 10 2.07 3.86 -2.58
C TRP A 10 0.95 4.87 -2.86
N MET A 11 1.31 6.05 -3.34
CA MET A 11 0.37 7.05 -3.86
C MET A 11 0.72 7.35 -5.33
N PRO A 12 -0.09 6.91 -6.30
CA PRO A 12 0.08 7.28 -7.69
C PRO A 12 0.09 8.81 -7.89
N GLY A 13 0.96 9.31 -8.77
CA GLY A 13 1.11 10.76 -8.98
C GLY A 13 -0.19 11.46 -9.40
N TRP A 14 -1.05 10.77 -10.15
CA TRP A 14 -2.35 11.31 -10.56
C TRP A 14 -3.32 11.55 -9.39
N GLN A 15 -3.24 10.74 -8.31
CA GLN A 15 -4.04 10.96 -7.09
C GLN A 15 -3.65 12.31 -6.48
N MET A 16 -2.34 12.58 -6.40
CA MET A 16 -1.82 13.83 -5.87
C MET A 16 -2.26 15.03 -6.72
N VAL A 17 -2.16 14.92 -8.04
CA VAL A 17 -2.50 15.97 -9.00
C VAL A 17 -4.00 16.31 -9.00
N CYS A 18 -4.89 15.33 -8.84
CA CYS A 18 -6.33 15.56 -8.92
C CYS A 18 -6.85 16.27 -7.65
N CYS A 19 -6.82 15.55 -6.53
CA CYS A 19 -7.41 15.98 -5.25
C CYS A 19 -6.44 15.85 -4.07
N GLY A 20 -5.18 15.50 -4.33
CA GLY A 20 -4.17 15.37 -3.28
C GLY A 20 -4.01 16.63 -2.45
N THR A 21 -3.80 16.42 -1.16
CA THR A 21 -3.45 17.47 -0.22
C THR A 21 -1.96 17.39 0.07
N HIS A 22 -1.27 18.54 0.09
CA HIS A 22 0.15 18.57 0.42
C HIS A 22 0.42 17.90 1.77
N PHE A 23 1.51 17.14 1.84
CA PHE A 23 1.97 16.54 3.08
C PHE A 23 3.50 16.61 3.17
N ARG A 24 4.01 16.39 4.37
CA ARG A 24 5.43 16.48 4.68
C ARG A 24 5.82 15.48 5.73
N GLU A 25 7.10 15.18 5.82
CA GLU A 25 7.64 14.41 6.94
C GLU A 25 7.29 15.06 8.28
N ALA A 26 7.06 14.20 9.29
CA ALA A 26 6.47 14.54 10.59
C ALA A 26 5.06 15.15 10.54
N GLY A 27 4.45 15.28 9.36
CA GLY A 27 3.06 15.73 9.19
C GLY A 27 2.06 14.63 9.52
N ALA A 28 0.91 15.03 10.07
CA ALA A 28 -0.23 14.14 10.24
C ALA A 28 -1.00 14.02 8.92
N VAL A 29 -1.47 12.81 8.62
CA VAL A 29 -2.28 12.50 7.44
C VAL A 29 -3.49 11.65 7.84
N SER A 30 -4.53 11.72 7.02
CA SER A 30 -5.73 10.89 7.12
C SER A 30 -6.10 10.43 5.71
N TRP A 31 -5.82 9.17 5.40
CA TRP A 31 -5.89 8.63 4.04
C TRP A 31 -6.73 7.36 3.97
N ARG A 32 -7.38 7.15 2.83
CA ARG A 32 -8.01 5.86 2.54
C ARG A 32 -6.96 4.93 1.99
N LEU A 33 -6.64 3.90 2.77
CA LEU A 33 -5.63 2.93 2.43
C LEU A 33 -6.27 1.58 2.18
N ARG A 34 -6.03 1.01 1.01
CA ARG A 34 -6.43 -0.35 0.67
C ARG A 34 -5.23 -1.27 0.55
N HIS A 35 -5.48 -2.57 0.63
CA HIS A 35 -4.45 -3.54 0.29
C HIS A 35 -4.05 -3.41 -1.19
N PRO A 36 -2.75 -3.53 -1.49
CA PRO A 36 -2.28 -3.53 -2.87
C PRO A 36 -2.78 -4.80 -3.57
N ASN A 37 -3.12 -4.66 -4.86
CA ASN A 37 -3.27 -5.81 -5.73
C ASN A 37 -1.95 -6.02 -6.51
N SER A 38 -1.59 -7.28 -6.77
CA SER A 38 -0.28 -7.59 -7.36
C SER A 38 -0.13 -7.11 -8.81
N ALA A 39 -1.23 -7.05 -9.57
CA ALA A 39 -1.20 -6.61 -10.96
C ALA A 39 -0.87 -5.11 -11.07
N GLU A 40 -1.42 -4.29 -10.17
CA GLU A 40 -1.16 -2.85 -10.08
C GLU A 40 0.30 -2.54 -9.74
N LEU A 41 0.93 -3.35 -8.89
CA LEU A 41 2.31 -3.15 -8.48
C LEU A 41 3.32 -3.92 -9.35
N ALA A 42 2.88 -4.75 -10.29
CA ALA A 42 3.79 -5.62 -11.06
C ALA A 42 4.90 -4.84 -11.77
N TRP A 43 4.63 -3.61 -12.21
CA TRP A 43 5.62 -2.77 -12.89
C TRP A 43 6.71 -2.23 -11.98
N PHE A 44 6.52 -2.22 -10.65
CA PHE A 44 7.54 -1.79 -9.71
C PHE A 44 8.79 -2.64 -9.83
N ASP A 45 8.64 -3.96 -9.94
CA ASP A 45 9.78 -4.87 -10.06
C ASP A 45 10.46 -4.78 -11.44
N THR A 46 9.82 -4.16 -12.43
CA THR A 46 10.44 -3.81 -13.72
C THR A 46 11.37 -2.60 -13.55
N VAL A 47 10.89 -1.53 -12.92
CA VAL A 47 11.64 -0.26 -12.84
C VAL A 47 12.57 -0.19 -11.63
N LEU A 48 12.26 -0.89 -10.55
CA LEU A 48 12.98 -0.91 -9.28
C LEU A 48 13.44 -2.34 -8.97
N HIS A 49 14.60 -2.47 -8.34
CA HIS A 49 15.14 -3.75 -7.89
C HIS A 49 14.60 -4.16 -6.51
N ASP A 50 15.06 -5.31 -6.01
CA ASP A 50 14.97 -5.73 -4.60
C ASP A 50 13.57 -6.03 -4.04
N GLY A 51 12.61 -6.29 -4.94
CA GLY A 51 11.25 -6.66 -4.57
C GLY A 51 10.54 -5.54 -3.81
N VAL A 52 10.71 -4.29 -4.25
CA VAL A 52 10.03 -3.14 -3.64
C VAL A 52 8.51 -3.34 -3.68
N ALA A 53 7.96 -3.93 -4.74
CA ALA A 53 6.53 -4.23 -4.84
C ALA A 53 6.01 -5.05 -3.65
N ALA A 54 6.77 -6.07 -3.24
CA ALA A 54 6.43 -6.96 -2.13
C ALA A 54 6.51 -6.29 -0.75
N ARG A 55 7.11 -5.09 -0.66
CA ARG A 55 7.27 -4.32 0.58
C ARG A 55 6.25 -3.19 0.72
N ILE A 56 5.36 -3.02 -0.26
CA ILE A 56 4.27 -2.05 -0.18
C ILE A 56 3.13 -2.71 0.60
N ASP A 57 2.75 -2.10 1.72
CA ASP A 57 1.70 -2.61 2.60
C ASP A 57 0.31 -2.14 2.18
N ALA A 58 0.24 -0.97 1.53
CA ALA A 58 -1.00 -0.30 1.18
C ALA A 58 -0.87 0.58 -0.07
N VAL A 59 -2.00 0.87 -0.70
CA VAL A 59 -2.13 1.89 -1.74
C VAL A 59 -3.10 2.94 -1.23
N GLU A 60 -2.70 4.21 -1.35
CA GLU A 60 -3.58 5.34 -1.17
C GLU A 60 -4.55 5.40 -2.36
N ASP A 61 -5.84 5.33 -2.04
CA ASP A 61 -6.87 5.18 -3.06
C ASP A 61 -8.07 6.09 -2.78
N HIS A 62 -7.82 7.40 -2.77
CA HIS A 62 -8.87 8.39 -2.57
C HIS A 62 -9.99 8.29 -3.62
N HIS A 63 -9.62 8.03 -4.87
CA HIS A 63 -10.54 8.02 -6.01
C HIS A 63 -11.14 6.64 -6.35
N GLY A 64 -10.59 5.56 -5.81
CA GLY A 64 -11.11 4.21 -6.03
C GLY A 64 -12.13 3.82 -4.96
N ASP A 65 -11.73 2.93 -4.06
CA ASP A 65 -12.65 2.35 -3.09
C ASP A 65 -12.98 3.30 -1.92
N SER A 66 -14.12 4.00 -2.03
CA SER A 66 -14.63 4.84 -0.94
C SER A 66 -14.93 4.09 0.38
N SER A 67 -15.03 2.76 0.34
CA SER A 67 -15.21 1.91 1.53
C SER A 67 -13.89 1.51 2.20
N ALA A 68 -12.74 1.79 1.58
CA ALA A 68 -11.43 1.54 2.16
C ALA A 68 -11.28 2.27 3.51
N PRO A 69 -10.66 1.62 4.51
CA PRO A 69 -10.55 2.17 5.85
C PRO A 69 -9.77 3.49 5.85
N LEU A 70 -10.28 4.47 6.60
CA LEU A 70 -9.56 5.70 6.86
C LEU A 70 -8.45 5.40 7.88
N THR A 71 -7.21 5.68 7.49
CA THR A 71 -6.01 5.48 8.30
C THR A 71 -5.40 6.83 8.64
N GLU A 72 -5.34 7.13 9.93
CA GLU A 72 -4.62 8.28 10.46
C GLU A 72 -3.21 7.87 10.83
N GLY A 73 -2.24 8.76 10.60
CA GLY A 73 -0.86 8.50 10.97
C GLY A 73 0.06 9.68 10.77
N THR A 74 1.33 9.48 11.07
CA THR A 74 2.38 10.48 10.87
C THR A 74 3.32 10.01 9.76
N VAL A 75 3.57 10.86 8.77
CA VAL A 75 4.52 10.58 7.70
C VAL A 75 5.94 10.57 8.27
N THR A 76 6.68 9.50 8.03
CA THR A 76 8.06 9.34 8.52
C THR A 76 9.11 9.39 7.41
N SER A 77 8.74 9.14 6.16
CA SER A 77 9.61 9.34 5.01
C SER A 77 8.80 9.52 3.73
N ILE A 78 9.32 10.31 2.79
CA ILE A 78 8.72 10.45 1.45
C ILE A 78 9.80 10.24 0.38
N PHE A 79 9.49 9.43 -0.62
CA PHE A 79 10.27 9.32 -1.85
C PHE A 79 9.38 9.61 -3.04
N THR A 80 9.85 10.41 -3.99
CA THR A 80 9.29 10.42 -5.35
C THR A 80 9.84 9.23 -6.12
N LEU A 81 9.02 8.64 -6.98
CA LEU A 81 9.45 7.68 -7.98
C LEU A 81 9.35 8.35 -9.36
N HIS A 82 10.48 8.42 -10.05
CA HIS A 82 10.56 8.79 -11.46
C HIS A 82 11.04 7.60 -12.28
N CYS A 83 10.47 7.36 -13.45
CA CYS A 83 10.90 6.28 -14.34
C CYS A 83 10.68 6.61 -15.82
N ARG A 84 11.30 5.83 -16.71
CA ARG A 84 11.17 6.01 -18.16
C ARG A 84 10.09 5.09 -18.70
N PHE A 85 9.40 5.53 -19.75
CA PHE A 85 8.36 4.78 -20.45
C PHE A 85 8.62 4.76 -21.96
N SER A 86 8.45 3.60 -22.63
CA SER A 86 8.56 3.48 -24.08
C SER A 86 7.94 2.19 -24.66
N PRO A 87 6.61 2.13 -24.96
CA PRO A 87 5.52 2.78 -24.24
C PRO A 87 5.33 2.18 -22.83
N GLU A 88 5.91 1.01 -22.59
CA GLU A 88 5.92 0.30 -21.31
C GLU A 88 7.02 0.82 -20.38
N PRO A 89 6.95 0.56 -19.05
CA PRO A 89 8.01 0.90 -18.12
C PRO A 89 9.36 0.32 -18.57
N VAL A 90 10.37 1.17 -18.69
CA VAL A 90 11.72 0.74 -19.07
C VAL A 90 12.40 0.10 -17.87
N ALA A 91 12.94 -1.10 -18.05
CA ALA A 91 13.60 -1.83 -16.98
C ALA A 91 14.73 -1.01 -16.33
N GLU A 92 14.87 -1.13 -15.01
CA GLU A 92 15.93 -0.48 -14.21
C GLU A 92 15.96 1.05 -14.35
N SER A 93 14.85 1.65 -14.77
CA SER A 93 14.73 3.09 -14.95
C SER A 93 14.16 3.81 -13.72
N GLY A 94 13.80 3.11 -12.65
CA GLY A 94 13.29 3.74 -11.43
C GLY A 94 14.37 4.55 -10.72
N LEU A 95 14.05 5.80 -10.40
CA LEU A 95 14.82 6.66 -9.53
C LEU A 95 13.96 7.06 -8.34
N LEU A 96 14.37 6.64 -7.13
CA LEU A 96 13.76 7.08 -5.88
C LEU A 96 14.54 8.26 -5.32
N THR A 97 13.89 9.41 -5.20
CA THR A 97 14.49 10.63 -4.63
C THR A 97 13.80 10.95 -3.32
N SER A 98 14.56 11.04 -2.22
CA SER A 98 14.00 11.45 -0.93
C SER A 98 13.63 12.92 -0.97
N VAL A 99 12.43 13.24 -0.47
CA VAL A 99 11.91 14.60 -0.38
C VAL A 99 11.29 14.82 0.99
N VAL A 100 11.29 16.07 1.48
CA VAL A 100 10.70 16.41 2.78
C VAL A 100 9.22 16.75 2.64
N THR A 101 8.79 17.22 1.47
CA THR A 101 7.41 17.59 1.15
C THR A 101 6.95 16.90 -0.14
N ALA A 102 5.66 16.60 -0.19
CA ALA A 102 4.97 16.14 -1.38
C ALA A 102 4.03 17.26 -1.85
N GLU A 103 4.38 17.85 -2.99
CA GLU A 103 3.63 18.94 -3.60
C GLU A 103 2.61 18.39 -4.60
N LYS A 104 1.59 19.20 -4.94
CA LYS A 104 0.54 18.81 -5.89
C LYS A 104 1.08 18.54 -7.29
N TRP A 105 2.11 19.28 -7.68
CA TRP A 105 2.77 19.18 -8.97
C TRP A 105 4.23 18.85 -8.75
N ASN A 106 4.72 17.81 -9.41
CA ASN A 106 6.11 17.37 -9.33
C ASN A 106 6.65 17.32 -10.75
N GLU A 107 7.82 17.91 -10.95
CA GLU A 107 8.46 17.97 -12.25
C GLU A 107 9.04 16.61 -12.63
N ASP A 108 9.12 16.37 -13.94
CA ASP A 108 9.89 15.27 -14.50
C ASP A 108 11.40 15.52 -14.29
N LEU A 109 12.18 14.45 -14.34
CA LEU A 109 13.64 14.49 -14.20
C LEU A 109 14.29 13.98 -15.48
N ASP A 110 14.79 14.88 -16.31
CA ASP A 110 15.35 14.59 -17.64
C ASP A 110 14.37 13.78 -18.51
N ASP A 111 14.71 12.54 -18.85
CA ASP A 111 13.88 11.61 -19.61
C ASP A 111 12.95 10.75 -18.74
N ARG A 112 12.94 10.98 -17.41
CA ARG A 112 12.16 10.21 -16.43
C ARG A 112 10.92 10.99 -16.00
N HIS A 113 9.77 10.34 -16.14
CA HIS A 113 8.49 10.90 -15.75
C HIS A 113 8.16 10.63 -14.29
N PHE A 114 7.56 11.60 -13.61
CA PHE A 114 7.05 11.43 -12.26
C PHE A 114 5.90 10.42 -12.22
N ALA A 115 6.08 9.33 -11.47
CA ALA A 115 5.08 8.25 -11.35
C ALA A 115 4.25 8.34 -10.07
N GLY A 116 4.80 8.89 -8.97
CA GLY A 116 4.11 8.98 -7.70
C GLY A 116 5.05 8.96 -6.49
N PHE A 117 4.48 8.67 -5.32
CA PHE A 117 5.19 8.70 -4.05
C PHE A 117 5.18 7.36 -3.32
N LEU A 118 6.34 7.01 -2.77
CA LEU A 118 6.49 5.92 -1.82
C LEU A 118 6.68 6.51 -0.43
N ILE A 119 5.73 6.20 0.46
CA ILE A 119 5.54 6.95 1.71
C ILE A 119 5.58 5.97 2.87
N SER A 120 6.33 6.30 3.91
CA SER A 120 6.24 5.58 5.19
C SER A 120 5.32 6.35 6.12
N VAL A 121 4.35 5.66 6.71
CA VAL A 121 3.40 6.23 7.66
C VAL A 121 3.46 5.43 8.96
N LEU A 122 3.74 6.11 10.06
CA LEU A 122 3.56 5.55 11.40
C LEU A 122 2.07 5.68 11.77
N ALA A 123 1.32 4.61 11.60
CA ALA A 123 -0.08 4.54 11.99
C ALA A 123 -0.20 3.93 13.40
N PRO A 124 -1.19 4.37 14.22
CA PRO A 124 -1.59 3.61 15.39
C PRO A 124 -1.87 2.17 14.97
N LYS A 125 -1.48 1.19 15.79
CA LYS A 125 -1.97 -0.19 15.59
C LYS A 125 -3.48 -0.16 15.72
N SER A 126 -4.19 -0.12 14.60
CA SER A 126 -5.56 -0.59 14.56
C SER A 126 -5.48 -2.05 15.02
N ILE A 127 -6.14 -2.35 16.14
CA ILE A 127 -6.47 -3.73 16.50
C ILE A 127 -6.99 -4.37 15.21
N ARG A 128 -6.37 -5.47 14.76
CA ARG A 128 -6.85 -6.26 13.62
C ARG A 128 -8.36 -6.38 13.76
N VAL A 129 -9.13 -5.76 12.86
CA VAL A 129 -10.52 -6.16 12.69
C VAL A 129 -10.48 -7.62 12.27
N GLN A 130 -11.18 -8.42 13.05
CA GLN A 130 -11.08 -9.86 13.12
C GLN A 130 -11.37 -10.51 11.76
N GLY A 131 -10.37 -11.24 11.25
CA GLY A 131 -10.56 -12.32 10.29
C GLY A 131 -10.22 -13.67 10.94
N ARG A 132 -10.66 -13.92 12.18
CA ARG A 132 -10.79 -15.31 12.64
C ARG A 132 -12.14 -15.78 12.18
N PHE A 133 -12.15 -16.70 11.22
CA PHE A 133 -13.31 -17.56 10.99
C PHE A 133 -13.73 -18.12 12.36
N SER A 134 -14.84 -17.61 12.89
CA SER A 134 -15.58 -18.26 13.96
C SER A 134 -16.23 -19.49 13.34
N THR A 135 -15.55 -20.62 13.33
CA THR A 135 -16.26 -21.89 13.30
C THR A 135 -16.95 -22.03 14.64
N SER A 136 -18.27 -21.81 14.65
CA SER A 136 -19.13 -22.10 15.78
C SER A 136 -19.02 -23.60 16.13
N SER A 137 -18.24 -23.92 17.16
CA SER A 137 -18.37 -25.18 17.89
C SER A 137 -19.49 -25.02 18.91
N SER A 138 -20.71 -25.41 18.54
CA SER A 138 -21.73 -25.80 19.51
C SER A 138 -21.50 -27.28 19.85
N ALA A 139 -20.92 -27.55 21.02
CA ALA A 139 -20.88 -28.89 21.58
C ALA A 139 -22.23 -29.19 22.26
N GLY A 140 -22.84 -30.31 21.88
CA GLY A 140 -24.08 -30.77 22.48
C GLY A 140 -24.52 -32.14 21.96
N GLY A 141 -23.79 -33.18 22.36
CA GLY A 141 -24.36 -34.50 22.71
C GLY A 141 -24.93 -35.41 21.61
N ASP A 142 -24.11 -36.43 21.29
CA ASP A 142 -24.43 -37.85 21.47
C ASP A 142 -24.65 -38.79 20.24
N ALA A 143 -23.86 -39.86 20.29
CA ALA A 143 -23.85 -41.17 19.63
C ALA A 143 -24.63 -41.42 18.32
N ARG A 144 -23.89 -41.74 17.24
CA ARG A 144 -23.66 -43.15 16.78
C ARG A 144 -22.88 -43.20 15.45
N ARG A 145 -22.01 -44.23 15.41
CA ARG A 145 -21.29 -44.86 14.30
C ARG A 145 -21.76 -44.51 12.88
N SER A 146 -20.79 -44.26 11.99
CA SER A 146 -20.69 -44.97 10.70
C SER A 146 -19.29 -44.84 10.09
N VAL A 147 -18.84 -45.95 9.52
CA VAL A 147 -17.57 -46.21 8.84
C VAL A 147 -17.56 -45.54 7.46
N GLY A 148 -16.42 -45.01 7.03
CA GLY A 148 -16.26 -44.49 5.66
C GLY A 148 -14.79 -44.26 5.30
N VAL A 149 -14.27 -45.19 4.50
CA VAL A 149 -12.93 -45.24 3.89
C VAL A 149 -12.74 -44.10 2.88
N PHE A 150 -11.55 -43.51 2.81
CA PHE A 150 -11.09 -42.78 1.62
C PHE A 150 -9.72 -43.31 1.18
N THR A 151 -9.68 -43.76 -0.07
CA THR A 151 -8.48 -44.12 -0.83
C THR A 151 -7.90 -42.86 -1.49
N LEU A 152 -6.57 -42.84 -1.61
CA LEU A 152 -5.64 -41.87 -2.22
C LEU A 152 -6.23 -40.74 -3.08
#